data_AF-A0A8H7D5D2-F1
#
_entry.id   AF-A0A8H7D5D2-F1
#
_cell.length_a   1.000
_cell.length_b   1.000
_cell.length_c   1.000
_cell.angle_alpha   90.00
_cell.angle_beta   90.00
_cell.angle_gamma   90.00
#
_symmetry.space_group_name_H-M   'P 1'
#
loop_
_entity.id
_entity.type
_entity.pdbx_description
1 polymer ?
#
loop_
_entity_poly.entity_id
_entity_poly.type
_entity_poly.pdbx_seq_one_letter_code
_entity_poly.pdbx_strand_id
1 'polypeptide(L)'
;MNFIFFSAVMNTLVLLLILSYDVACQFCKHFWTRMTGLPENMQLDPKKTAVWFKVPNFHLLGHKWPCHSPFSFHWMWGAGMTNGEDVEQNWEFTNGAAGSTKMMGPGGRHAFLEGLFAFQNWMRTVSYRNVFSRRMATNLKEAQKHREAFEAFTELLEGERPELVEKWKAWVKEWESEQHMDGVGSPFEMSKPVNSLKEIRVRLGKEELTRTGAGVEVERRHTSSTFITLGLEIEQTQRILTIDLKALANPSPLQELDFVKRKIALLKRIARFRKLQLTYMPELVRHLTVGQREIFQDKKRSAETVKLFMPSELASTTRQTVCEKGLDLIEEEMREAELEEGLEELRNALRARTATNRFRHRNTTALRVEWCKAYARMRRWHEDIVLVEEEMRRTIEFGRYMAKEWEDRANARAASVSPALAEGLRLREKARIYLAGVPVEGGTEVVVDVDSEEVDPTDEEGDVPGDEDVDGHGTADADEEDPDDV
;
A
#
# COMPACT_ATOMS: atom_id res chain seq x y z
N MET A 1 3.08 3.92 29.65
CA MET A 1 3.85 2.95 28.82
C MET A 1 4.96 2.24 29.61
N ASN A 2 5.98 2.92 30.15
CA ASN A 2 7.11 2.23 30.84
C ASN A 2 6.66 1.21 31.90
N PHE A 3 5.84 1.62 32.87
CA PHE A 3 5.38 0.71 33.93
C PHE A 3 4.66 -0.52 33.37
N ILE A 4 3.75 -0.34 32.41
CA ILE A 4 3.00 -1.43 31.78
C ILE A 4 3.96 -2.40 31.10
N PHE A 5 4.89 -1.89 30.29
CA PHE A 5 5.87 -2.68 29.58
C PHE A 5 6.78 -3.47 30.52
N PHE A 6 7.44 -2.80 31.47
CA PHE A 6 8.37 -3.44 32.40
C PHE A 6 7.65 -4.40 33.36
N SER A 7 6.38 -4.14 33.69
CA SER A 7 5.56 -5.09 34.45
C SER A 7 5.25 -6.36 33.64
N ALA A 8 4.99 -6.23 32.33
CA ALA A 8 4.69 -7.36 31.46
C ALA A 8 5.88 -8.30 31.25
N VAL A 9 7.11 -7.76 31.22
CA VAL A 9 8.35 -8.56 31.06
C VAL A 9 9.01 -8.92 32.39
N MET A 10 8.44 -8.48 33.52
CA MET A 10 8.94 -8.81 34.85
C MET A 10 8.95 -10.33 35.04
N ASN A 11 10.02 -10.87 35.63
CA ASN A 11 10.20 -12.31 35.86
C ASN A 11 10.24 -13.18 34.60
N THR A 12 10.42 -12.58 33.41
CA THR A 12 10.66 -13.34 32.18
C THR A 12 12.16 -13.39 31.89
N LEU A 13 12.64 -14.53 31.39
CA LEU A 13 14.01 -14.68 30.91
C LEU A 13 13.97 -14.76 29.39
N VAL A 14 14.21 -13.63 28.73
CA VAL A 14 14.18 -13.50 27.27
C VAL A 14 15.55 -13.05 26.76
N LEU A 15 16.09 -13.76 25.78
CA LEU A 15 17.37 -13.41 25.14
C LEU A 15 17.21 -12.26 24.15
N LEU A 16 16.08 -12.24 23.45
CA LEU A 16 15.72 -11.24 22.46
C LEU A 16 14.30 -10.73 22.73
N LEU A 17 14.14 -9.42 22.80
CA LEU A 17 12.87 -8.73 22.97
C LEU A 17 12.67 -7.74 21.83
N ILE A 18 11.64 -7.97 21.01
CA ILE A 18 11.26 -7.09 19.91
C ILE A 18 10.05 -6.27 20.36
N LEU A 19 10.25 -4.97 20.56
CA LEU A 19 9.21 -4.05 20.99
C LEU A 19 8.62 -3.33 19.78
N SER A 20 7.41 -3.73 19.40
CA SER A 20 6.60 -3.05 18.39
C SER A 20 5.81 -1.91 19.02
N TYR A 21 5.95 -0.69 18.52
CA TYR A 21 5.13 0.46 18.93
C TYR A 21 5.15 1.55 17.86
N ASP A 22 4.02 2.21 17.61
CA ASP A 22 3.90 3.21 16.53
C ASP A 22 4.95 4.30 16.68
N VAL A 23 5.16 4.79 17.91
CA VAL A 23 6.18 5.78 18.21
C VAL A 23 7.45 5.18 18.83
N ALA A 24 7.80 3.93 18.48
CA ALA A 24 8.99 3.25 18.97
C ALA A 24 10.28 4.07 18.73
N CYS A 25 10.34 4.81 17.61
CA CYS A 25 11.47 5.69 17.28
C CYS A 25 11.66 6.89 18.23
N GLN A 26 10.60 7.30 18.92
CA GLN A 26 10.65 8.32 19.96
C GLN A 26 10.86 7.65 21.32
N PHE A 27 10.18 6.53 21.54
CA PHE A 27 10.21 5.80 22.80
C PHE A 27 11.62 5.30 23.13
N CYS A 28 12.37 4.78 22.16
CA CYS A 28 13.69 4.17 22.39
C CYS A 28 14.73 5.14 22.98
N LYS A 29 14.66 6.45 22.66
CA LYS A 29 15.71 7.45 22.96
C LYS A 29 16.10 7.56 24.43
N HIS A 30 15.14 7.38 25.33
CA HIS A 30 15.39 7.42 26.78
C HIS A 30 14.94 6.13 27.48
N PHE A 31 14.85 5.02 26.74
CA PHE A 31 14.33 3.76 27.27
C PHE A 31 15.13 3.27 28.49
N TRP A 32 16.44 3.15 28.37
CA TRP A 32 17.31 2.70 29.46
C TRP A 32 17.34 3.69 30.62
N THR A 33 17.38 4.99 30.35
CA THR A 33 17.30 6.02 31.39
C THR A 33 16.01 5.90 32.19
N ARG A 34 14.87 5.72 31.52
CA ARG A 34 13.57 5.58 32.19
C ARG A 34 13.47 4.29 32.99
N MET A 35 14.14 3.21 32.57
CA MET A 35 14.19 1.94 33.31
C MET A 35 14.85 2.11 34.69
N THR A 36 15.90 2.94 34.80
CA THR A 36 16.61 3.14 36.08
C THR A 36 15.74 3.75 37.19
N GLY A 37 14.63 4.40 36.83
CA GLY A 37 13.67 4.95 37.78
C GLY A 37 12.64 3.93 38.32
N LEU A 38 12.69 2.67 37.87
CA LEU A 38 11.76 1.61 38.29
C LEU A 38 12.36 0.76 39.42
N PRO A 39 11.52 0.04 40.20
CA PRO A 39 12.01 -0.94 41.16
C PRO A 39 12.97 -1.96 40.53
N GLU A 40 14.01 -2.36 41.27
CA GLU A 40 15.09 -3.21 40.76
C GLU A 40 14.59 -4.53 40.15
N ASN A 41 13.56 -5.13 40.72
CA ASN A 41 12.94 -6.36 40.23
C ASN A 41 12.19 -6.20 38.89
N MET A 42 11.95 -4.96 38.42
CA MET A 42 11.33 -4.66 37.13
C MET A 42 12.36 -4.29 36.05
N GLN A 43 13.62 -4.10 36.43
CA GLN A 43 14.65 -3.65 35.49
C GLN A 43 15.17 -4.83 34.66
N LEU A 44 15.39 -4.58 33.36
CA LEU A 44 16.02 -5.54 32.47
C LEU A 44 17.54 -5.44 32.58
N ASP A 45 18.22 -6.59 32.52
CA ASP A 45 19.67 -6.63 32.40
C ASP A 45 20.07 -6.53 30.91
N PRO A 46 20.65 -5.38 30.46
CA PRO A 46 21.01 -5.18 29.07
C PRO A 46 22.11 -6.14 28.59
N LYS A 47 22.82 -6.82 29.50
CA LYS A 47 23.83 -7.83 29.15
C LYS A 47 23.21 -9.21 28.86
N LYS A 48 21.99 -9.44 29.31
CA LYS A 48 21.28 -10.73 29.16
C LYS A 48 20.16 -10.68 28.12
N THR A 49 19.57 -9.51 27.93
CA THR A 49 18.42 -9.33 27.03
C THR A 49 18.74 -8.27 25.99
N ALA A 50 18.79 -8.68 24.73
CA ALA A 50 18.83 -7.77 23.60
C ALA A 50 17.43 -7.17 23.38
N VAL A 51 17.31 -5.84 23.40
CA VAL A 51 16.05 -5.12 23.17
C VAL A 51 16.13 -4.37 21.85
N TRP A 52 15.17 -4.64 20.97
CA TRP A 52 15.03 -4.01 19.67
C TRP A 52 13.71 -3.27 19.57
N PHE A 53 13.73 -2.13 18.89
CA PHE A 53 12.56 -1.28 18.72
C PHE A 53 12.14 -1.29 17.27
N LYS A 54 10.86 -1.57 17.02
CA LYS A 54 10.28 -1.61 15.68
C LYS A 54 8.95 -0.86 15.65
N VAL A 55 8.64 -0.31 14.49
CA VAL A 55 7.38 0.35 14.21
C VAL A 55 6.59 -0.59 13.31
N PRO A 56 5.31 -0.85 13.60
CA PRO A 56 4.45 -1.61 12.71
C PRO A 56 4.52 -1.10 11.26
N ASN A 57 4.47 -2.00 10.29
CA ASN A 57 4.79 -1.68 8.89
C ASN A 57 3.89 -0.59 8.28
N PHE A 58 2.59 -0.58 8.62
CA PHE A 58 1.62 0.42 8.18
C PHE A 58 1.96 1.80 8.77
N HIS A 59 2.20 1.86 10.08
CA HIS A 59 2.57 3.11 10.77
C HIS A 59 3.92 3.66 10.32
N LEU A 60 4.87 2.79 9.97
CA LEU A 60 6.19 3.19 9.52
C LEU A 60 6.14 4.08 8.26
N LEU A 61 5.13 3.92 7.40
CA LEU A 61 4.94 4.77 6.22
C LEU A 61 4.72 6.24 6.59
N GLY A 62 4.08 6.51 7.74
CA GLY A 62 3.87 7.85 8.28
C GLY A 62 5.11 8.48 8.93
N HIS A 63 6.20 7.70 9.09
CA HIS A 63 7.41 8.17 9.74
C HIS A 63 8.35 8.89 8.79
N LYS A 64 9.21 9.74 9.37
CA LYS A 64 10.31 10.40 8.64
C LYS A 64 11.24 9.35 8.04
N TRP A 65 11.80 9.66 6.88
CA TRP A 65 12.71 8.77 6.15
C TRP A 65 13.79 8.06 7.00
N PRO A 66 14.50 8.74 7.95
CA PRO A 66 15.51 8.06 8.78
C PRO A 66 14.97 6.93 9.67
N CYS A 67 13.65 6.83 9.86
CA CYS A 67 13.03 5.75 10.61
C CYS A 67 12.85 4.46 9.78
N HIS A 68 12.79 4.57 8.44
CA HIS A 68 12.34 3.48 7.58
C HIS A 68 13.24 2.25 7.66
N SER A 69 14.56 2.39 7.64
CA SER A 69 15.46 1.24 7.81
C SER A 69 15.57 0.76 9.25
N PRO A 70 15.91 1.61 10.26
CA PRO A 70 16.18 1.14 11.61
C PRO A 70 14.97 0.48 12.28
N PHE A 71 13.77 0.98 12.02
CA PHE A 71 12.55 0.54 12.71
C PHE A 71 11.69 -0.44 11.91
N SER A 72 12.10 -0.81 10.69
CA SER A 72 11.37 -1.79 9.88
C SER A 72 11.61 -3.23 10.35
N PHE A 73 10.53 -4.01 10.38
CA PHE A 73 10.57 -5.46 10.55
C PHE A 73 11.21 -6.18 9.35
N HIS A 74 11.21 -5.57 8.17
CA HIS A 74 11.75 -6.18 6.95
C HIS A 74 13.25 -6.43 6.98
N TRP A 75 13.97 -5.65 7.79
CA TRP A 75 15.42 -5.70 7.90
C TRP A 75 15.88 -6.29 9.24
N MET A 76 14.95 -6.81 10.05
CA MET A 76 15.24 -7.34 11.36
C MET A 76 15.40 -8.86 11.33
N TRP A 77 16.50 -9.36 11.89
CA TRP A 77 16.62 -10.76 12.26
C TRP A 77 15.86 -11.05 13.57
N GLY A 78 15.21 -12.22 13.66
CA GLY A 78 14.41 -12.66 14.80
C GLY A 78 12.92 -12.36 14.66
N ALA A 79 12.52 -11.63 13.61
CA ALA A 79 11.15 -11.17 13.42
C ALA A 79 10.34 -12.02 12.42
N GLY A 80 10.99 -12.89 11.66
CA GLY A 80 10.32 -13.66 10.61
C GLY A 80 9.53 -12.76 9.67
N MET A 81 8.30 -13.16 9.35
CA MET A 81 7.41 -12.42 8.45
C MET A 81 6.41 -11.50 9.18
N THR A 82 6.60 -11.23 10.47
CA THR A 82 5.71 -10.31 11.22
C THR A 82 5.70 -8.90 10.63
N ASN A 83 4.54 -8.24 10.70
CA ASN A 83 4.35 -6.84 10.35
C ASN A 83 4.15 -5.93 11.57
N GLY A 84 4.01 -6.51 12.77
CA GLY A 84 3.75 -5.78 14.01
C GLY A 84 2.34 -5.21 14.17
N GLU A 85 1.40 -5.50 13.25
CA GLU A 85 0.05 -4.91 13.18
C GLU A 85 -1.03 -5.75 13.90
N ASP A 86 -0.70 -6.96 14.36
CA ASP A 86 -1.69 -7.94 14.84
C ASP A 86 -2.56 -7.45 16.02
N VAL A 87 -2.07 -6.43 16.76
CA VAL A 87 -2.80 -5.79 17.86
C VAL A 87 -3.92 -4.85 17.39
N GLU A 88 -3.84 -4.35 16.15
CA GLU A 88 -4.83 -3.44 15.56
C GLU A 88 -5.71 -4.13 14.51
N GLN A 89 -5.26 -5.24 13.92
CA GLN A 89 -6.07 -6.02 12.97
C GLN A 89 -7.39 -6.53 13.58
N ASN A 90 -7.47 -6.67 14.90
CA ASN A 90 -8.72 -7.06 15.56
C ASN A 90 -9.80 -5.96 15.52
N TRP A 91 -9.45 -4.72 15.19
CA TRP A 91 -10.38 -3.60 15.14
C TRP A 91 -11.49 -3.80 14.12
N GLU A 92 -11.22 -4.48 13.01
CA GLU A 92 -12.25 -4.83 12.01
C GLU A 92 -13.46 -5.50 12.68
N PHE A 93 -13.21 -6.47 13.56
CA PHE A 93 -14.27 -7.18 14.28
C PHE A 93 -14.88 -6.33 15.39
N THR A 94 -14.06 -5.66 16.19
CA THR A 94 -14.56 -4.92 17.37
C THR A 94 -15.32 -3.66 16.99
N ASN A 95 -15.01 -3.05 15.84
CA ASN A 95 -15.73 -1.88 15.32
C ASN A 95 -17.19 -2.20 15.00
N GLY A 96 -17.50 -3.44 14.59
CA GLY A 96 -18.88 -3.88 14.38
C GLY A 96 -19.76 -3.82 15.63
N ALA A 97 -19.16 -3.89 16.82
CA ALA A 97 -19.87 -3.78 18.10
C ALA A 97 -20.11 -2.33 18.56
N ALA A 98 -19.59 -1.32 17.85
CA ALA A 98 -19.76 0.08 18.24
C ALA A 98 -21.23 0.51 18.28
N GLY A 99 -22.02 0.10 17.26
CA GLY A 99 -23.44 0.44 17.18
C GLY A 99 -24.27 -0.16 18.32
N SER A 100 -24.06 -1.44 18.62
CA SER A 100 -24.81 -2.15 19.67
C SER A 100 -24.46 -1.67 21.08
N THR A 101 -23.20 -1.27 21.30
CA THR A 101 -22.74 -0.80 22.61
C THR A 101 -23.12 0.65 22.93
N LYS A 102 -23.55 1.44 21.95
CA LYS A 102 -23.88 2.87 22.12
C LYS A 102 -25.03 3.13 23.08
N MET A 103 -26.05 2.26 23.06
CA MET A 103 -27.27 2.41 23.88
C MET A 103 -27.20 1.64 25.20
N MET A 104 -26.11 0.91 25.46
CA MET A 104 -25.95 0.12 26.68
C MET A 104 -25.52 1.00 27.85
N GLY A 105 -26.09 0.75 29.03
CA GLY A 105 -25.58 1.33 30.27
C GLY A 105 -24.14 0.86 30.58
N PRO A 106 -23.37 1.58 31.42
CA PRO A 106 -21.94 1.32 31.61
C PRO A 106 -21.58 -0.13 31.98
N GLY A 107 -22.33 -0.74 32.91
CA GLY A 107 -22.10 -2.12 33.33
C GLY A 107 -22.45 -3.15 32.25
N GLY A 108 -23.57 -2.94 31.54
CA GLY A 108 -23.99 -3.81 30.44
C GLY A 108 -23.02 -3.74 29.26
N ARG A 109 -22.54 -2.53 28.93
CA ARG A 109 -21.52 -2.30 27.91
C ARG A 109 -20.23 -3.04 28.23
N HIS A 110 -19.75 -2.93 29.47
CA HIS A 110 -18.53 -3.60 29.90
C HIS A 110 -18.66 -5.12 29.79
N ALA A 111 -19.73 -5.71 30.35
CA ALA A 111 -19.95 -7.15 30.29
C ALA A 111 -20.09 -7.69 28.85
N PHE A 112 -20.75 -6.92 27.98
CA PHE A 112 -20.88 -7.27 26.56
C PHE A 112 -19.52 -7.28 25.85
N LEU A 113 -18.72 -6.23 26.03
CA LEU A 113 -17.38 -6.14 25.43
C LEU A 113 -16.45 -7.24 25.92
N GLU A 114 -16.44 -7.54 27.23
CA GLU A 114 -15.68 -8.65 27.79
C GLU A 114 -16.08 -9.99 27.14
N GLY A 115 -17.38 -10.25 26.98
CA GLY A 115 -17.87 -11.45 26.30
C GLY A 115 -17.44 -11.53 24.83
N LEU A 116 -17.50 -10.40 24.11
CA LEU A 116 -17.07 -10.30 22.72
C LEU A 116 -15.56 -10.58 22.57
N PHE A 117 -14.72 -9.96 23.39
CA PHE A 117 -13.27 -10.17 23.37
C PHE A 117 -12.90 -11.60 23.78
N ALA A 118 -13.58 -12.16 24.77
CA ALA A 118 -13.41 -13.55 25.18
C ALA A 118 -13.76 -14.52 24.04
N PHE A 119 -14.86 -14.28 23.32
CA PHE A 119 -15.24 -15.06 22.15
C PHE A 119 -14.19 -14.97 21.03
N GLN A 120 -13.66 -13.77 20.77
CA GLN A 120 -12.62 -13.58 19.77
C GLN A 120 -11.32 -14.31 20.12
N ASN A 121 -10.90 -14.26 21.39
CA ASN A 121 -9.75 -15.01 21.90
C ASN A 121 -9.94 -16.53 21.74
N TRP A 122 -11.17 -17.01 22.01
CA TRP A 122 -11.53 -18.40 21.81
C TRP A 122 -11.47 -18.79 20.33
N MET A 123 -12.08 -18.02 19.44
CA MET A 123 -12.05 -18.24 17.99
C MET A 123 -10.61 -18.29 17.46
N ARG A 124 -9.73 -17.40 17.94
CA ARG A 124 -8.30 -17.40 17.58
C ARG A 124 -7.62 -18.69 18.05
N THR A 125 -7.92 -19.13 19.28
CA THR A 125 -7.35 -20.35 19.87
C THR A 125 -7.73 -21.60 19.08
N VAL A 126 -9.02 -21.77 18.76
CA VAL A 126 -9.49 -22.96 18.00
C VAL A 126 -9.04 -22.92 16.53
N SER A 127 -8.74 -21.73 15.99
CA SER A 127 -8.25 -21.56 14.62
C SER A 127 -6.77 -21.87 14.44
N TYR A 128 -5.98 -21.96 15.52
CA TYR A 128 -4.52 -22.12 15.44
C TYR A 128 -4.09 -23.30 14.57
N ARG A 129 -4.77 -24.46 14.64
CA ARG A 129 -4.47 -25.63 13.80
C ARG A 129 -4.49 -25.29 12.31
N ASN A 130 -5.53 -24.59 11.87
CA ASN A 130 -5.71 -24.23 10.46
C ASN A 130 -4.77 -23.11 10.05
N VAL A 131 -4.59 -22.10 10.92
CA VAL A 131 -3.70 -20.97 10.68
C VAL A 131 -2.26 -21.43 10.54
N PHE A 132 -1.74 -22.24 11.46
CA PHE A 132 -0.36 -22.72 11.40
C PHE A 132 -0.12 -23.65 10.22
N SER A 133 -1.06 -24.56 9.90
CA SER A 133 -0.94 -25.44 8.73
C SER A 133 -0.84 -24.63 7.43
N ARG A 134 -1.69 -23.61 7.25
CA ARG A 134 -1.65 -22.73 6.08
C ARG A 134 -0.39 -21.88 6.04
N ARG A 135 -0.02 -21.27 7.18
CA ARG A 135 1.20 -20.44 7.28
C ARG A 135 2.45 -21.27 6.99
N MET A 136 2.56 -22.49 7.52
CA MET A 136 3.68 -23.39 7.24
C MET A 136 3.76 -23.74 5.75
N ALA A 137 2.64 -24.08 5.11
CA ALA A 137 2.62 -24.40 3.67
C ALA A 137 3.04 -23.19 2.81
N THR A 138 2.53 -22.00 3.12
CA THR A 138 2.93 -20.74 2.44
C THR A 138 4.40 -20.43 2.67
N ASN A 139 4.88 -20.55 3.92
CA ASN A 139 6.26 -20.26 4.28
C ASN A 139 7.24 -21.18 3.55
N LEU A 140 6.94 -22.48 3.46
CA LEU A 140 7.78 -23.44 2.73
C LEU A 140 7.87 -23.07 1.24
N LYS A 141 6.74 -22.74 0.60
CA LYS A 141 6.68 -22.33 -0.80
C LYS A 141 7.46 -21.03 -1.06
N GLU A 142 7.20 -19.98 -0.28
CA GLU A 142 7.84 -18.69 -0.47
C GLU A 142 9.33 -18.72 -0.07
N ALA A 143 9.71 -19.49 0.95
CA ALA A 143 11.11 -19.67 1.31
C ALA A 143 11.91 -20.35 0.19
N GLN A 144 11.35 -21.37 -0.46
CA GLN A 144 11.97 -22.01 -1.61
C GLN A 144 12.14 -21.01 -2.77
N LYS A 145 11.05 -20.35 -3.18
CA LYS A 145 11.06 -19.35 -4.26
C LYS A 145 12.08 -18.24 -4.03
N HIS A 146 12.11 -17.66 -2.83
CA HIS A 146 13.03 -16.57 -2.51
C HIS A 146 14.48 -17.04 -2.34
N ARG A 147 14.70 -18.28 -1.90
CA ARG A 147 16.03 -18.90 -1.86
C ARG A 147 16.58 -19.08 -3.27
N GLU A 148 15.83 -19.74 -4.16
CA GLU A 148 16.24 -19.98 -5.55
C GLU A 148 16.55 -18.66 -6.28
N ALA A 149 15.67 -17.66 -6.15
CA ALA A 149 15.88 -16.34 -6.74
C ALA A 149 17.12 -15.62 -6.16
N PHE A 150 17.36 -15.73 -4.85
CA PHE A 150 18.51 -15.11 -4.21
C PHE A 150 19.82 -15.81 -4.57
N GLU A 151 19.84 -17.14 -4.62
CA GLU A 151 21.01 -17.95 -5.01
C GLU A 151 21.39 -17.64 -6.47
N ALA A 152 20.44 -17.67 -7.40
CA ALA A 152 20.70 -17.32 -8.80
C ALA A 152 21.20 -15.87 -8.96
N PHE A 153 20.63 -14.92 -8.21
CA PHE A 153 21.09 -13.53 -8.25
C PHE A 153 22.50 -13.37 -7.67
N THR A 154 22.79 -14.10 -6.59
CA THR A 154 24.11 -14.06 -5.93
C THR A 154 25.18 -14.73 -6.77
N GLU A 155 24.90 -15.88 -7.39
CA GLU A 155 25.83 -16.58 -8.28
C GLU A 155 26.27 -15.70 -9.47
N LEU A 156 25.33 -15.02 -10.12
CA LEU A 156 25.62 -14.06 -11.18
C LEU A 156 26.54 -12.93 -10.70
N LEU A 157 26.26 -12.37 -9.51
CA LEU A 157 27.05 -11.27 -8.96
C LEU A 157 28.42 -11.72 -8.45
N GLU A 158 28.53 -12.92 -7.89
CA GLU A 158 29.81 -13.51 -7.47
C GLU A 158 30.69 -13.86 -8.68
N GLY A 159 30.09 -14.24 -9.82
CA GLY A 159 30.80 -14.45 -11.08
C GLY A 159 31.33 -13.16 -11.71
N GLU A 160 30.61 -12.04 -11.57
CA GLU A 160 31.03 -10.75 -12.14
C GLU A 160 31.88 -9.89 -11.18
N ARG A 161 31.50 -9.83 -9.89
CA ARG A 161 31.99 -8.86 -8.88
C ARG A 161 31.96 -9.47 -7.45
N PRO A 162 32.74 -10.52 -7.16
CA PRO A 162 32.72 -11.22 -5.87
C PRO A 162 33.08 -10.31 -4.68
N GLU A 163 33.97 -9.34 -4.88
CA GLU A 163 34.38 -8.39 -3.84
C GLU A 163 33.24 -7.50 -3.34
N LEU A 164 32.26 -7.21 -4.21
CA LEU A 164 31.09 -6.42 -3.82
C LEU A 164 30.13 -7.23 -2.96
N VAL A 165 29.91 -8.50 -3.30
CA VAL A 165 29.03 -9.40 -2.54
C VAL A 165 29.57 -9.59 -1.13
N GLU A 166 30.87 -9.87 -0.98
CA GLU A 166 31.52 -9.99 0.33
C GLU A 166 31.44 -8.69 1.14
N LYS A 167 31.66 -7.55 0.48
CA LYS A 167 31.48 -6.23 1.10
C LYS A 167 30.04 -6.02 1.60
N TRP A 168 29.04 -6.42 0.83
CA TRP A 168 27.64 -6.25 1.22
C TRP A 168 27.22 -7.21 2.33
N LYS A 169 27.67 -8.47 2.31
CA LYS A 169 27.51 -9.42 3.41
C LYS A 169 28.08 -8.85 4.71
N ALA A 170 29.31 -8.32 4.66
CA ALA A 170 29.96 -7.69 5.81
C ALA A 170 29.17 -6.48 6.32
N TRP A 171 28.71 -5.61 5.42
CA TRP A 171 27.92 -4.42 5.79
C TRP A 171 26.58 -4.81 6.43
N VAL A 172 25.84 -5.78 5.89
CA VAL A 172 24.60 -6.24 6.52
C VAL A 172 24.86 -6.80 7.92
N LYS A 173 25.93 -7.59 8.10
CA LYS A 173 26.30 -8.17 9.40
C LYS A 173 26.70 -7.09 10.42
N GLU A 174 27.49 -6.11 10.00
CA GLU A 174 27.88 -4.97 10.84
C GLU A 174 26.64 -4.18 11.25
N TRP A 175 25.78 -3.86 10.27
CA TRP A 175 24.52 -3.16 10.51
C TRP A 175 23.68 -3.93 11.54
N GLU A 176 23.41 -5.22 11.32
CA GLU A 176 22.63 -6.07 12.25
C GLU A 176 23.20 -6.18 13.67
N SER A 177 24.51 -5.93 13.86
CA SER A 177 25.17 -6.00 15.17
C SER A 177 25.08 -4.70 15.98
N GLU A 178 24.79 -3.58 15.33
CA GLU A 178 24.69 -2.28 15.98
C GLU A 178 23.25 -2.01 16.42
N GLN A 179 23.05 -1.61 17.69
CA GLN A 179 21.75 -1.10 18.14
C GLN A 179 21.50 0.23 17.44
N HIS A 180 20.70 0.21 16.37
CA HIS A 180 20.53 1.35 15.48
C HIS A 180 20.01 2.60 16.21
N MET A 181 20.94 3.52 16.46
CA MET A 181 20.67 4.91 16.79
C MET A 181 21.26 5.79 15.68
N ASP A 182 20.64 6.96 15.50
CA ASP A 182 20.84 7.94 14.43
C ASP A 182 22.25 7.96 13.78
N GLY A 183 22.32 7.82 12.45
CA GLY A 183 23.48 8.21 11.64
C GLY A 183 24.22 7.11 10.87
N VAL A 184 23.96 5.83 11.14
CA VAL A 184 24.58 4.72 10.38
C VAL A 184 23.82 4.51 9.07
N GLY A 185 24.53 4.62 7.94
CA GLY A 185 23.94 4.42 6.62
C GLY A 185 23.41 2.99 6.44
N SER A 186 22.14 2.88 6.02
CA SER A 186 21.48 1.59 5.82
C SER A 186 21.95 0.87 4.54
N PRO A 187 22.24 -0.44 4.58
CA PRO A 187 22.49 -1.25 3.39
C PRO A 187 21.25 -1.38 2.49
N PHE A 188 20.04 -1.17 3.05
CA PHE A 188 18.75 -1.43 2.40
C PHE A 188 18.12 -0.18 1.74
N GLU A 189 18.69 1.00 1.94
CA GLU A 189 18.16 2.25 1.39
C GLU A 189 19.14 2.92 0.43
N MET A 190 18.61 3.50 -0.65
CA MET A 190 19.37 4.46 -1.44
C MET A 190 19.44 5.78 -0.68
N SER A 191 20.55 6.52 -0.84
CA SER A 191 20.61 7.92 -0.41
C SER A 191 19.47 8.72 -1.09
N LYS A 192 18.84 9.62 -0.31
CA LYS A 192 17.61 10.32 -0.65
C LYS A 192 17.60 10.80 -2.12
N PRO A 193 16.56 10.49 -2.91
CA PRO A 193 16.38 11.14 -4.20
C PRO A 193 16.15 12.64 -3.97
N VAL A 194 17.00 13.46 -4.57
CA VAL A 194 16.92 14.92 -4.51
C VAL A 194 15.81 15.37 -5.46
N ASN A 195 14.84 16.09 -4.90
CA ASN A 195 13.79 16.90 -5.52
C ASN A 195 12.80 16.16 -6.43
N SER A 196 11.52 16.10 -6.01
CA SER A 196 10.43 15.55 -6.83
C SER A 196 9.80 16.62 -7.73
N LEU A 197 9.20 16.20 -8.85
CA LEU A 197 8.41 17.04 -9.77
C LEU A 197 7.37 17.95 -9.07
N LYS A 198 6.88 17.57 -7.88
CA LYS A 198 5.95 18.39 -7.08
C LYS A 198 6.60 19.68 -6.57
N GLU A 199 7.89 19.67 -6.21
CA GLU A 199 8.59 20.87 -5.74
C GLU A 199 8.85 21.86 -6.89
N ILE A 200 9.03 21.35 -8.12
CA ILE A 200 9.18 22.19 -9.33
C ILE A 200 7.84 22.85 -9.70
N ARG A 201 6.71 22.12 -9.61
CA ARG A 201 5.36 22.69 -9.83
C ARG A 201 5.01 23.77 -8.79
N VAL A 202 5.38 23.56 -7.54
CA VAL A 202 5.22 24.56 -6.46
C VAL A 202 6.06 25.82 -6.72
N ARG A 203 7.26 25.67 -7.31
CA ARG A 203 8.10 26.81 -7.68
C ARG A 203 7.53 27.59 -8.88
N LEU A 204 7.10 26.91 -9.93
CA LEU A 204 6.54 27.54 -11.14
C LEU A 204 5.21 28.27 -10.87
N GLY A 205 4.33 27.70 -10.03
CA GLY A 205 3.09 28.38 -9.63
C GLY A 205 3.32 29.69 -8.86
N LYS A 206 4.43 29.79 -8.12
CA LYS A 206 4.84 31.03 -7.43
C LYS A 206 5.41 32.08 -8.40
N GLU A 207 6.04 31.65 -9.48
CA GLU A 207 6.57 32.51 -10.55
C GLU A 207 5.46 33.06 -11.47
N GLU A 208 4.38 32.32 -11.69
CA GLU A 208 3.23 32.81 -12.47
C GLU A 208 2.38 33.83 -11.70
N LEU A 209 2.19 33.63 -10.40
CA LEU A 209 1.50 34.58 -9.53
C LEU A 209 2.14 35.98 -9.55
N THR A 210 3.46 36.04 -9.76
CA THR A 210 4.23 37.29 -9.80
C THR A 210 4.19 37.99 -11.16
N ARG A 211 3.94 37.29 -12.27
CA ARG A 211 3.77 37.93 -13.61
C ARG A 211 2.39 38.55 -13.82
N THR A 212 1.34 37.97 -13.25
CA THR A 212 -0.04 38.48 -13.39
C THR A 212 -0.28 39.76 -12.58
N GLY A 213 0.57 40.05 -11.59
CA GLY A 213 0.55 41.30 -10.82
C GLY A 213 1.11 42.53 -11.56
N ALA A 214 1.64 42.38 -12.78
CA ALA A 214 2.35 43.44 -13.51
C ALA A 214 1.49 44.23 -14.53
N GLY A 215 0.16 44.07 -14.53
CA GLY A 215 -0.75 45.05 -15.14
C GLY A 215 -0.77 45.16 -16.67
N VAL A 216 -0.60 44.06 -17.41
CA VAL A 216 -0.88 44.05 -18.87
C VAL A 216 -2.35 43.70 -19.09
N GLU A 217 -3.15 44.73 -19.37
CA GLU A 217 -4.56 44.60 -19.73
C GLU A 217 -4.66 44.00 -21.15
N VAL A 218 -5.04 42.72 -21.26
CA VAL A 218 -5.30 42.09 -22.56
C VAL A 218 -6.76 42.38 -22.94
N GLU A 219 -6.98 43.41 -23.76
CA GLU A 219 -8.30 43.90 -24.17
C GLU A 219 -9.11 42.91 -25.06
N ARG A 220 -8.58 41.72 -25.32
CA ARG A 220 -9.32 40.58 -25.90
C ARG A 220 -9.33 39.44 -24.89
N ARG A 221 -10.52 38.92 -24.54
CA ARG A 221 -10.67 37.78 -23.62
C ARG A 221 -9.82 36.56 -24.02
N HIS A 222 -9.48 36.40 -25.30
CA HIS A 222 -8.62 35.34 -25.84
C HIS A 222 -7.70 35.88 -26.96
N THR A 223 -6.46 35.39 -27.03
CA THR A 223 -5.49 35.71 -28.08
C THR A 223 -5.50 34.64 -29.18
N SER A 224 -4.96 34.95 -30.38
CA SER A 224 -4.83 33.97 -31.48
C SER A 224 -4.02 32.74 -31.07
N SER A 225 -3.04 32.90 -30.16
CA SER A 225 -2.31 31.78 -29.54
C SER A 225 -3.20 30.92 -28.65
N THR A 226 -4.04 31.51 -27.79
CA THR A 226 -5.00 30.75 -26.95
C THR A 226 -5.97 29.93 -27.80
N PHE A 227 -6.37 30.44 -28.97
CA PHE A 227 -7.23 29.70 -29.89
C PHE A 227 -6.53 28.47 -30.48
N ILE A 228 -5.29 28.61 -30.97
CA ILE A 228 -4.51 27.48 -31.49
C ILE A 228 -4.20 26.48 -30.37
N THR A 229 -3.77 26.92 -29.19
CA THR A 229 -3.52 26.06 -28.02
C THR A 229 -4.76 25.23 -27.67
N LEU A 230 -5.96 25.84 -27.63
CA LEU A 230 -7.20 25.11 -27.37
C LEU A 230 -7.44 24.02 -28.43
N GLY A 231 -7.12 24.27 -29.70
CA GLY A 231 -7.21 23.29 -30.78
C GLY A 231 -6.27 22.10 -30.57
N LEU A 232 -5.00 22.37 -30.26
CA LEU A 232 -3.97 21.35 -29.98
C LEU A 232 -4.34 20.48 -28.77
N GLU A 233 -4.81 21.08 -27.68
CA GLU A 233 -5.22 20.32 -26.50
C GLU A 233 -6.44 19.41 -26.77
N ILE A 234 -7.36 19.83 -27.64
CA ILE A 234 -8.50 19.00 -28.07
C ILE A 234 -7.99 17.80 -28.86
N GLU A 235 -7.08 17.99 -29.82
CA GLU A 235 -6.48 16.89 -30.58
C GLU A 235 -5.73 15.90 -29.68
N GLN A 236 -4.96 16.40 -28.71
CA GLN A 236 -4.25 15.55 -27.75
C GLN A 236 -5.24 14.75 -26.88
N THR A 237 -6.32 15.37 -26.43
CA THR A 237 -7.38 14.69 -25.68
C THR A 237 -8.10 13.63 -26.54
N GLN A 238 -8.34 13.91 -27.83
CA GLN A 238 -8.90 12.96 -28.79
C GLN A 238 -7.98 11.73 -28.97
N ARG A 239 -6.66 11.94 -29.08
CA ARG A 239 -5.67 10.86 -29.22
C ARG A 239 -5.64 9.94 -28.02
N ILE A 240 -5.53 10.49 -26.80
CA ILE A 240 -5.49 9.71 -25.56
C ILE A 240 -6.79 8.92 -25.39
N LEU A 241 -7.95 9.56 -25.56
CA LEU A 241 -9.24 8.88 -25.44
C LEU A 241 -9.38 7.72 -26.46
N THR A 242 -8.86 7.90 -27.69
CA THR A 242 -8.86 6.83 -28.70
C THR A 242 -7.97 5.65 -28.32
N ILE A 243 -6.83 5.91 -27.67
CA ILE A 243 -5.93 4.86 -27.17
C ILE A 243 -6.60 4.09 -26.03
N ASP A 244 -7.17 4.80 -25.06
CA ASP A 244 -7.83 4.18 -23.91
C ASP A 244 -9.03 3.30 -24.32
N LEU A 245 -9.85 3.79 -25.25
CA LEU A 245 -10.99 3.03 -25.79
C LEU A 245 -10.55 1.77 -26.55
N LYS A 246 -9.35 1.75 -27.14
CA LYS A 246 -8.80 0.56 -27.81
C LYS A 246 -8.13 -0.40 -26.82
N ALA A 247 -7.60 0.10 -25.71
CA ALA A 247 -6.92 -0.70 -24.71
C ALA A 247 -7.90 -1.53 -23.87
N LEU A 248 -9.13 -1.04 -23.65
CA LEU A 248 -10.17 -1.76 -22.92
C LEU A 248 -11.19 -2.41 -23.86
N ALA A 249 -11.06 -3.72 -24.07
CA ALA A 249 -11.99 -4.49 -24.89
C ALA A 249 -13.38 -4.66 -24.24
N ASN A 250 -13.44 -4.78 -22.91
CA ASN A 250 -14.67 -4.96 -22.12
C ASN A 250 -14.67 -4.05 -20.88
N PRO A 251 -15.13 -2.78 -20.99
CA PRO A 251 -15.13 -1.85 -19.87
C PRO A 251 -16.21 -2.20 -18.83
N SER A 252 -15.89 -2.00 -17.55
CA SER A 252 -16.87 -2.05 -16.46
C SER A 252 -17.85 -0.87 -16.53
N PRO A 253 -19.05 -0.94 -15.89
CA PRO A 253 -20.00 0.17 -15.87
C PRO A 253 -19.43 1.50 -15.35
N LEU A 254 -18.47 1.43 -14.40
CA LEU A 254 -17.78 2.61 -13.88
C LEU A 254 -16.86 3.25 -14.94
N GLN A 255 -16.15 2.43 -15.71
CA GLN A 255 -15.27 2.88 -16.79
C GLN A 255 -16.09 3.42 -17.98
N GLU A 256 -17.22 2.80 -18.30
CA GLU A 256 -18.16 3.32 -19.29
C GLU A 256 -18.66 4.72 -18.91
N LEU A 257 -19.03 4.91 -17.63
CA LEU A 257 -19.45 6.22 -17.12
C LEU A 257 -18.33 7.26 -17.24
N ASP A 258 -17.08 6.90 -16.95
CA ASP A 258 -15.93 7.80 -17.13
C ASP A 258 -15.73 8.20 -18.59
N PHE A 259 -15.78 7.23 -19.52
CA PHE A 259 -15.70 7.53 -20.95
C PHE A 259 -16.82 8.46 -21.42
N VAL A 260 -18.05 8.26 -20.94
CA VAL A 260 -19.17 9.17 -21.24
C VAL A 260 -18.88 10.58 -20.72
N LYS A 261 -18.39 10.74 -19.48
CA LYS A 261 -18.02 12.05 -18.91
C LYS A 261 -16.93 12.74 -19.73
N ARG A 262 -15.86 12.00 -20.10
CA ARG A 262 -14.76 12.51 -20.92
C ARG A 262 -15.23 12.93 -22.30
N LYS A 263 -16.11 12.15 -22.95
CA LYS A 263 -16.73 12.51 -24.24
C LYS A 263 -17.57 13.78 -24.14
N ILE A 264 -18.38 13.93 -23.10
CA ILE A 264 -19.19 15.15 -22.87
C ILE A 264 -18.28 16.37 -22.66
N ALA A 265 -17.24 16.26 -21.85
CA ALA A 265 -16.29 17.34 -21.62
C ALA A 265 -15.58 17.77 -22.92
N LEU A 266 -15.17 16.79 -23.73
CA LEU A 266 -14.54 17.03 -25.03
C LEU A 266 -15.49 17.75 -26.00
N LEU A 267 -16.75 17.33 -26.09
CA LEU A 267 -17.77 18.02 -26.91
C LEU A 267 -17.98 19.48 -26.49
N LYS A 268 -17.97 19.77 -25.18
CA LYS A 268 -18.05 21.15 -24.68
C LYS A 268 -16.85 22.00 -25.13
N ARG A 269 -15.64 21.43 -25.10
CA ARG A 269 -14.42 22.11 -25.59
C ARG A 269 -14.47 22.34 -27.10
N ILE A 270 -14.91 21.36 -27.88
CA ILE A 270 -15.10 21.49 -29.34
C ILE A 270 -16.12 22.58 -29.66
N ALA A 271 -17.27 22.61 -28.97
CA ALA A 271 -18.27 23.66 -29.18
C ALA A 271 -17.72 25.06 -28.86
N ARG A 272 -16.87 25.20 -27.83
CA ARG A 272 -16.16 26.45 -27.54
C ARG A 272 -15.18 26.80 -28.65
N PHE A 273 -14.40 25.83 -29.12
CA PHE A 273 -13.45 26.00 -30.22
C PHE A 273 -14.15 26.46 -31.50
N ARG A 274 -15.29 25.86 -31.89
CA ARG A 274 -16.09 26.27 -33.06
C ARG A 274 -16.54 27.73 -33.02
N LYS A 275 -16.95 28.23 -31.84
CA LYS A 275 -17.32 29.64 -31.67
C LYS A 275 -16.15 30.59 -31.95
N LEU A 276 -14.96 30.24 -31.45
CA LEU A 276 -13.74 31.01 -31.71
C LEU A 276 -13.26 30.85 -33.16
N GLN A 277 -13.45 29.67 -33.76
CA GLN A 277 -13.06 29.38 -35.13
C GLN A 277 -13.81 30.26 -36.14
N LEU A 278 -15.07 30.62 -35.89
CA LEU A 278 -15.80 31.59 -36.73
C LEU A 278 -15.21 33.00 -36.68
N THR A 279 -14.49 33.35 -35.60
CA THR A 279 -13.82 34.65 -35.44
C THR A 279 -12.44 34.64 -36.08
N TYR A 280 -11.64 33.60 -35.85
CA TYR A 280 -10.25 33.52 -36.34
C TYR A 280 -10.11 32.91 -37.74
N MET A 281 -11.13 32.20 -38.23
CA MET A 281 -11.18 31.58 -39.56
C MET A 281 -12.52 31.89 -40.28
N PRO A 282 -12.84 33.16 -40.55
CA PRO A 282 -14.18 33.61 -40.94
C PRO A 282 -14.66 33.03 -42.27
N GLU A 283 -13.77 32.85 -43.25
CA GLU A 283 -14.14 32.35 -44.58
C GLU A 283 -14.18 30.81 -44.67
N LEU A 284 -13.85 30.10 -43.58
CA LEU A 284 -13.74 28.63 -43.55
C LEU A 284 -14.99 27.96 -44.11
N VAL A 285 -16.16 28.33 -43.60
CA VAL A 285 -17.44 27.68 -43.93
C VAL A 285 -17.76 27.77 -45.43
N ARG A 286 -17.34 28.84 -46.12
CA ARG A 286 -17.57 29.01 -47.55
C ARG A 286 -16.73 28.07 -48.39
N HIS A 287 -15.51 27.77 -47.95
CA HIS A 287 -14.56 26.88 -48.62
C HIS A 287 -14.77 25.39 -48.31
N LEU A 288 -15.62 25.05 -47.34
CA LEU A 288 -16.00 23.65 -47.07
C LEU A 288 -17.01 23.14 -48.11
N THR A 289 -16.78 21.90 -48.59
CA THR A 289 -17.75 21.14 -49.40
C THR A 289 -19.02 20.83 -48.59
N VAL A 290 -20.10 20.44 -49.27
CA VAL A 290 -21.38 20.07 -48.61
C VAL A 290 -21.15 19.02 -47.52
N GLY A 291 -20.38 17.97 -47.82
CA GLY A 291 -20.03 16.94 -46.84
C GLY A 291 -19.20 17.47 -45.68
N GLN A 292 -18.23 18.37 -45.92
CA GLN A 292 -17.41 18.96 -44.84
C GLN A 292 -18.19 19.94 -43.96
N ARG A 293 -19.22 20.63 -44.48
CA ARG A 293 -20.10 21.49 -43.68
C ARG A 293 -20.93 20.67 -42.70
N GLU A 294 -21.33 19.46 -43.05
CA GLU A 294 -22.00 18.54 -42.12
C GLU A 294 -21.07 18.10 -40.99
N ILE A 295 -19.77 17.90 -41.29
CA ILE A 295 -18.73 17.62 -40.28
C ILE A 295 -18.57 18.81 -39.34
N PHE A 296 -18.48 20.02 -39.89
CA PHE A 296 -18.32 21.25 -39.12
C PHE A 296 -19.53 21.56 -38.22
N GLN A 297 -20.73 21.12 -38.62
CA GLN A 297 -21.95 21.25 -37.82
C GLN A 297 -22.08 20.19 -36.72
N ASP A 298 -21.10 19.28 -36.59
CA ASP A 298 -21.00 18.24 -35.54
C ASP A 298 -22.26 17.35 -35.41
N LYS A 299 -23.10 17.25 -36.46
CA LYS A 299 -24.47 16.72 -36.35
C LYS A 299 -24.61 15.22 -36.07
N LYS A 300 -23.56 14.39 -36.20
CA LYS A 300 -23.60 12.92 -36.03
C LYS A 300 -22.26 12.22 -35.71
N ARG A 301 -21.27 12.89 -35.09
CA ARG A 301 -19.90 12.30 -34.95
C ARG A 301 -19.47 12.09 -33.50
N SER A 302 -18.64 11.06 -33.30
CA SER A 302 -18.02 10.78 -32.00
C SER A 302 -17.00 11.86 -31.65
N ALA A 303 -16.96 12.25 -30.37
CA ALA A 303 -16.14 13.36 -29.88
C ALA A 303 -14.64 13.16 -30.16
N GLU A 304 -14.20 11.90 -30.15
CA GLU A 304 -12.84 11.44 -30.40
C GLU A 304 -12.39 11.52 -31.87
N THR A 305 -13.30 11.59 -32.85
CA THR A 305 -12.96 11.56 -34.29
C THR A 305 -13.41 12.78 -35.09
N VAL A 306 -14.07 13.74 -34.45
CA VAL A 306 -14.53 14.94 -35.15
C VAL A 306 -13.35 15.78 -35.63
N LYS A 307 -13.37 16.15 -36.91
CA LYS A 307 -12.29 16.92 -37.55
C LYS A 307 -12.40 18.40 -37.16
N LEU A 308 -11.31 18.99 -36.69
CA LEU A 308 -11.30 20.37 -36.21
C LEU A 308 -11.15 21.40 -37.34
N PHE A 309 -10.61 21.02 -38.49
CA PHE A 309 -10.24 21.93 -39.58
C PHE A 309 -9.24 23.00 -39.10
N MET A 310 -8.18 22.57 -38.43
CA MET A 310 -7.05 23.45 -38.09
C MET A 310 -6.41 23.99 -39.38
N PRO A 311 -5.76 25.17 -39.38
CA PRO A 311 -5.08 25.70 -40.56
C PRO A 311 -4.18 24.68 -41.28
N SER A 312 -3.41 23.87 -40.54
CA SER A 312 -2.54 22.80 -41.06
C SER A 312 -3.28 21.69 -41.82
N GLU A 313 -4.56 21.46 -41.50
CA GLU A 313 -5.42 20.46 -42.15
C GLU A 313 -6.05 20.93 -43.47
N LEU A 314 -5.86 22.21 -43.81
CA LEU A 314 -6.32 22.82 -45.07
C LEU A 314 -5.19 22.84 -46.10
N ALA A 315 -5.55 22.89 -47.40
CA ALA A 315 -4.59 23.09 -48.47
C ALA A 315 -3.96 24.50 -48.40
N SER A 316 -2.68 24.64 -48.76
CA SER A 316 -1.92 25.90 -48.64
C SER A 316 -2.59 27.09 -49.33
N THR A 317 -3.20 26.88 -50.50
CA THR A 317 -3.92 27.91 -51.26
C THR A 317 -5.20 28.39 -50.56
N THR A 318 -5.82 27.55 -49.74
CA THR A 318 -7.05 27.85 -48.99
C THR A 318 -6.76 28.50 -47.64
N ARG A 319 -5.59 28.23 -47.03
CA ARG A 319 -5.21 28.79 -45.71
C ARG A 319 -5.18 30.32 -45.72
N GLN A 320 -4.56 30.89 -46.74
CA GLN A 320 -4.38 32.35 -46.87
C GLN A 320 -5.70 33.12 -47.06
N THR A 321 -6.75 32.45 -47.57
CA THR A 321 -8.07 33.05 -47.75
C THR A 321 -8.99 32.81 -46.57
N VAL A 322 -8.76 31.73 -45.82
CA VAL A 322 -9.63 31.29 -44.71
C VAL A 322 -9.23 31.87 -43.36
N CYS A 323 -7.93 31.98 -43.08
CA CYS A 323 -7.40 32.36 -41.77
C CYS A 323 -7.22 33.88 -41.64
N GLU A 324 -7.35 34.40 -40.42
CA GLU A 324 -6.81 35.71 -40.08
C GLU A 324 -5.29 35.75 -40.34
N LYS A 325 -4.76 36.93 -40.72
CA LYS A 325 -3.34 37.09 -41.07
C LYS A 325 -2.42 36.59 -39.94
N GLY A 326 -1.51 35.67 -40.28
CA GLY A 326 -0.49 35.14 -39.37
C GLY A 326 -0.95 33.99 -38.47
N LEU A 327 -2.23 33.57 -38.54
CA LEU A 327 -2.72 32.44 -37.76
C LEU A 327 -2.10 31.10 -38.17
N ASP A 328 -1.83 30.94 -39.47
CA ASP A 328 -1.15 29.80 -40.06
C ASP A 328 0.30 29.69 -39.60
N LEU A 329 1.02 30.81 -39.52
CA LEU A 329 2.39 30.86 -38.99
C LEU A 329 2.45 30.53 -37.49
N ILE A 330 1.45 30.99 -36.71
CA ILE A 330 1.37 30.66 -35.28
C ILE A 330 1.14 29.16 -35.07
N GLU A 331 0.28 28.52 -35.87
CA GLU A 331 0.12 27.07 -35.78
C GLU A 331 1.39 26.34 -36.20
N GLU A 332 2.04 26.76 -37.29
CA GLU A 332 3.29 26.16 -37.76
C GLU A 332 4.38 26.17 -36.67
N GLU A 333 4.59 27.31 -36.02
CA GLU A 333 5.55 27.46 -34.91
C GLU A 333 5.19 26.58 -33.70
N MET A 334 3.90 26.52 -33.32
CA MET A 334 3.47 25.66 -32.21
C MET A 334 3.59 24.16 -32.53
N ARG A 335 3.36 23.75 -33.78
CA ARG A 335 3.52 22.36 -34.22
C ARG A 335 4.97 21.94 -34.28
N GLU A 336 5.87 22.83 -34.70
CA GLU A 336 7.30 22.61 -34.65
C GLU A 336 7.77 22.38 -33.19
N ALA A 337 7.29 23.20 -32.26
CA ALA A 337 7.55 23.01 -30.83
C ALA A 337 7.00 21.68 -30.27
N GLU A 338 5.77 21.28 -30.62
CA GLU A 338 5.21 19.97 -30.22
C GLU A 338 6.06 18.79 -30.72
N LEU A 339 6.59 18.90 -31.94
CA LEU A 339 7.44 17.86 -32.54
C LEU A 339 8.80 17.78 -31.85
N GLU A 340 9.42 18.91 -31.55
CA GLU A 340 10.69 18.96 -30.81
C GLU A 340 10.53 18.39 -29.39
N GLU A 341 9.46 18.77 -28.68
CA GLU A 341 9.14 18.24 -27.35
C GLU A 341 8.90 16.73 -27.41
N GLY A 342 8.04 16.24 -28.31
CA GLY A 342 7.77 14.81 -28.45
C GLY A 342 9.01 13.99 -28.85
N LEU A 343 9.89 14.55 -29.68
CA LEU A 343 11.15 13.91 -30.04
C LEU A 343 12.12 13.84 -28.85
N GLU A 344 12.18 14.90 -28.05
CA GLU A 344 13.02 14.91 -26.86
C GLU A 344 12.46 14.01 -25.74
N GLU A 345 11.14 13.94 -25.57
CA GLU A 345 10.47 12.96 -24.70
C GLU A 345 10.78 11.53 -25.13
N LEU A 346 10.67 11.20 -26.42
CA LEU A 346 11.00 9.88 -26.94
C LEU A 346 12.48 9.56 -26.72
N ARG A 347 13.38 10.50 -27.01
CA ARG A 347 14.82 10.36 -26.77
C ARG A 347 15.09 10.16 -25.28
N ASN A 348 14.43 10.89 -24.40
CA ASN A 348 14.57 10.77 -22.97
C ASN A 348 13.99 9.46 -22.44
N ALA A 349 12.86 8.99 -22.94
CA ALA A 349 12.31 7.67 -22.61
C ALA A 349 13.24 6.54 -23.06
N LEU A 350 13.79 6.62 -24.29
CA LEU A 350 14.76 5.65 -24.80
C LEU A 350 16.09 5.70 -24.03
N ARG A 351 16.63 6.89 -23.77
CA ARG A 351 17.83 7.10 -22.95
C ARG A 351 17.57 6.63 -21.52
N ALA A 352 16.43 6.91 -20.92
CA ALA A 352 16.05 6.46 -19.59
C ALA A 352 15.90 4.93 -19.55
N ARG A 353 15.33 4.29 -20.58
CA ARG A 353 15.23 2.82 -20.64
C ARG A 353 16.61 2.16 -20.79
N THR A 354 17.45 2.66 -21.70
CA THR A 354 18.82 2.16 -21.91
C THR A 354 19.73 2.47 -20.72
N ALA A 355 19.62 3.68 -20.15
CA ALA A 355 20.32 4.08 -18.96
C ALA A 355 19.84 3.24 -17.79
N THR A 356 18.55 3.08 -17.50
CA THR A 356 18.05 2.27 -16.37
C THR A 356 18.55 0.83 -16.45
N ASN A 357 18.57 0.21 -17.63
CA ASN A 357 19.14 -1.14 -17.78
C ASN A 357 20.67 -1.16 -17.58
N ARG A 358 21.42 -0.25 -18.20
CA ARG A 358 22.89 -0.18 -18.02
C ARG A 358 23.32 0.38 -16.65
N PHE A 359 22.47 1.18 -16.01
CA PHE A 359 22.62 1.83 -14.72
C PHE A 359 22.27 0.85 -13.61
N ARG A 360 21.25 0.00 -13.76
CA ARG A 360 21.07 -1.14 -12.84
C ARG A 360 22.32 -2.03 -12.83
N HIS A 361 22.98 -2.27 -13.97
CA HIS A 361 24.22 -3.04 -13.99
C HIS A 361 25.49 -2.27 -13.53
N ARG A 362 25.58 -0.95 -13.75
CA ARG A 362 26.74 -0.12 -13.37
C ARG A 362 26.63 0.55 -12.01
N ASN A 363 25.43 0.75 -11.49
CA ASN A 363 25.20 1.42 -10.22
C ASN A 363 25.25 0.39 -9.09
N THR A 364 26.47 0.25 -8.54
CA THR A 364 26.76 -0.59 -7.38
C THR A 364 25.83 -0.31 -6.20
N THR A 365 25.29 0.91 -6.06
CA THR A 365 24.36 1.28 -4.99
C THR A 365 22.99 0.64 -5.17
N ALA A 366 22.44 0.65 -6.39
CA ALA A 366 21.14 0.05 -6.69
C ALA A 366 21.21 -1.48 -6.58
N LEU A 367 22.29 -2.08 -7.11
CA LEU A 367 22.54 -3.52 -6.98
C LEU A 367 22.70 -3.93 -5.52
N ARG A 368 23.46 -3.15 -4.73
CA ARG A 368 23.57 -3.37 -3.29
C ARG A 368 22.20 -3.40 -2.63
N VAL A 369 21.36 -2.40 -2.86
CA VAL A 369 20.04 -2.32 -2.21
C VAL A 369 19.19 -3.54 -2.58
N GLU A 370 19.10 -3.87 -3.86
CA GLU A 370 18.31 -5.03 -4.30
C GLU A 370 18.86 -6.35 -3.74
N TRP A 371 20.19 -6.51 -3.74
CA TRP A 371 20.84 -7.69 -3.19
C TRP A 371 20.63 -7.81 -1.68
N CYS A 372 20.81 -6.72 -0.92
CA CYS A 372 20.60 -6.72 0.53
C CYS A 372 19.14 -7.00 0.87
N LYS A 373 18.18 -6.40 0.15
CA LYS A 373 16.75 -6.68 0.33
C LYS A 373 16.39 -8.13 0.01
N ALA A 374 16.94 -8.68 -1.07
CA ALA A 374 16.74 -10.09 -1.43
C ALA A 374 17.33 -11.03 -0.37
N TYR A 375 18.53 -10.72 0.14
CA TYR A 375 19.19 -11.45 1.22
C TYR A 375 18.35 -11.46 2.51
N ALA A 376 17.84 -10.29 2.92
CA ALA A 376 16.97 -10.17 4.09
C ALA A 376 15.65 -10.93 3.90
N ARG A 377 14.99 -10.83 2.73
CA ARG A 377 13.76 -11.58 2.44
C ARG A 377 13.96 -13.08 2.50
N MET A 378 15.02 -13.60 1.87
CA MET A 378 15.34 -15.03 1.90
C MET A 378 15.53 -15.52 3.34
N ARG A 379 16.31 -14.79 4.15
CA ARG A 379 16.53 -15.14 5.57
C ARG A 379 15.25 -15.11 6.38
N ARG A 380 14.41 -14.09 6.21
CA ARG A 380 13.15 -13.93 6.96
C ARG A 380 12.14 -15.02 6.66
N TRP A 381 11.98 -15.41 5.39
CA TRP A 381 11.11 -16.54 5.05
C TRP A 381 11.60 -17.86 5.64
N HIS A 382 12.91 -18.09 5.62
CA HIS A 382 13.49 -19.27 6.26
C HIS A 382 13.32 -19.25 7.78
N GLU A 383 13.54 -18.09 8.40
CA GLU A 383 13.31 -17.88 9.83
C GLU A 383 11.85 -18.13 10.23
N ASP A 384 10.88 -17.67 9.44
CA ASP A 384 9.46 -17.82 9.75
C ASP A 384 9.02 -19.29 9.77
N ILE A 385 9.69 -20.18 9.03
CA ILE A 385 9.46 -21.64 9.14
C ILE A 385 9.81 -22.12 10.56
N VAL A 386 10.98 -21.74 11.06
CA VAL A 386 11.46 -22.14 12.39
C VAL A 386 10.57 -21.53 13.48
N LEU A 387 10.17 -20.27 13.31
CA LEU A 387 9.27 -19.59 14.25
C LEU A 387 7.89 -20.26 14.29
N VAL A 388 7.29 -20.58 13.15
CA VAL A 388 5.99 -21.25 13.11
C VAL A 388 6.06 -22.65 13.74
N GLU A 389 7.13 -23.40 13.50
CA GLU A 389 7.33 -24.70 14.16
C GLU A 389 7.35 -24.57 15.69
N GLU A 390 8.08 -23.58 16.21
CA GLU A 390 8.14 -23.30 17.64
C GLU A 390 6.80 -22.75 18.19
N GLU A 391 6.08 -21.93 17.43
CA GLU A 391 4.72 -21.46 17.76
C GLU A 391 3.74 -22.64 17.87
N MET A 392 3.78 -23.57 16.92
CA MET A 392 2.97 -24.79 16.95
C MET A 392 3.27 -25.61 18.21
N ARG A 393 4.56 -25.86 18.49
CA ARG A 393 4.99 -26.61 19.68
C ARG A 393 4.53 -25.93 20.97
N ARG A 394 4.72 -24.60 21.11
CA ARG A 394 4.31 -23.84 22.28
C ARG A 394 2.80 -23.79 22.46
N THR A 395 2.04 -23.75 21.36
CA THR A 395 0.57 -23.75 21.42
C THR A 395 0.05 -25.08 21.98
N ILE A 396 0.66 -26.21 21.59
CA ILE A 396 0.32 -27.52 22.14
C ILE A 396 0.64 -27.59 23.64
N GLU A 397 1.84 -27.15 24.05
CA GLU A 397 2.23 -27.11 25.46
C GLU A 397 1.34 -26.20 26.30
N PHE A 398 0.97 -25.03 25.76
CA PHE A 398 0.02 -24.12 26.40
C PHE A 398 -1.35 -24.79 26.56
N GLY A 399 -1.84 -25.48 25.54
CA GLY A 399 -3.08 -26.26 25.62
C GLY A 399 -3.05 -27.29 26.74
N ARG A 400 -1.97 -28.09 26.82
CA ARG A 400 -1.77 -29.09 27.90
C ARG A 400 -1.73 -28.46 29.28
N TYR A 401 -1.00 -27.34 29.42
CA TYR A 401 -0.93 -26.58 30.66
C TYR A 401 -2.31 -26.09 31.11
N MET A 402 -3.07 -25.47 30.19
CA MET A 402 -4.42 -24.99 30.47
C MET A 402 -5.35 -26.15 30.85
N ALA A 403 -5.29 -27.28 30.14
CA ALA A 403 -6.09 -28.45 30.47
C ALA A 403 -5.83 -28.95 31.89
N LYS A 404 -4.55 -29.07 32.28
CA LYS A 404 -4.17 -29.45 33.64
C LYS A 404 -4.68 -28.44 34.67
N GLU A 405 -4.54 -27.14 34.41
CA GLU A 405 -5.04 -26.11 35.32
C GLU A 405 -6.55 -26.22 35.54
N TRP A 406 -7.31 -26.50 34.49
CA TRP A 406 -8.75 -26.73 34.58
C TRP A 406 -9.10 -28.00 35.37
N GLU A 407 -8.35 -29.09 35.16
CA GLU A 407 -8.52 -30.33 35.94
C GLU A 407 -8.22 -30.13 37.43
N ASP A 408 -7.13 -29.44 37.76
CA ASP A 408 -6.75 -29.13 39.15
C ASP A 408 -7.84 -28.29 39.83
N ARG A 409 -8.37 -27.27 39.13
CA ARG A 409 -9.50 -26.45 39.61
C ARG A 409 -10.76 -27.28 39.80
N ALA A 410 -11.06 -28.21 38.88
CA ALA A 410 -12.21 -29.10 38.98
C ALA A 410 -12.09 -30.01 40.22
N ASN A 411 -10.90 -30.59 40.43
CA ASN A 411 -10.62 -31.50 41.55
C ASN A 411 -10.65 -30.77 42.90
N ALA A 412 -10.09 -29.55 42.97
CA ALA A 412 -10.15 -28.74 44.18
C ALA A 412 -11.59 -28.41 44.60
N ARG A 413 -12.47 -28.13 43.63
CA ARG A 413 -13.90 -27.89 43.89
C ARG A 413 -14.63 -29.16 44.27
N ALA A 414 -14.36 -30.26 43.55
CA ALA A 414 -14.94 -31.59 43.81
C ALA A 414 -14.68 -32.08 45.25
N ALA A 415 -13.54 -31.72 45.85
CA ALA A 415 -13.20 -32.07 47.22
C ALA A 415 -14.11 -31.44 48.29
N SER A 416 -14.92 -30.43 47.93
CA SER A 416 -15.77 -29.66 48.85
C SER A 416 -17.28 -29.87 48.66
N VAL A 417 -17.68 -30.77 47.75
CA VAL A 417 -19.08 -30.94 47.33
C VAL A 417 -19.51 -32.41 47.30
N SER A 418 -20.84 -32.65 47.20
CA SER A 418 -21.39 -34.00 47.12
C SER A 418 -20.87 -34.77 45.88
N PRO A 419 -20.82 -36.12 45.92
CA PRO A 419 -20.31 -36.93 44.81
C PRO A 419 -20.99 -36.64 43.45
N ALA A 420 -22.31 -36.45 43.44
CA ALA A 420 -23.07 -36.13 42.22
C ALA A 420 -22.73 -34.73 41.67
N LEU A 421 -22.50 -33.74 42.55
CA LEU A 421 -22.08 -32.40 42.14
C LEU A 421 -20.61 -32.38 41.70
N ALA A 422 -19.75 -33.18 42.35
CA ALA A 422 -18.36 -33.37 41.94
C ALA A 422 -18.26 -33.98 40.53
N GLU A 423 -19.08 -34.98 40.23
CA GLU A 423 -19.17 -35.59 38.89
C GLU A 423 -19.66 -34.60 37.84
N GLY A 424 -20.72 -33.83 38.15
CA GLY A 424 -21.22 -32.77 37.27
C GLY A 424 -20.20 -31.66 37.00
N LEU A 425 -19.43 -31.25 38.01
CA LEU A 425 -18.35 -30.27 37.86
C LEU A 425 -17.20 -30.81 37.02
N ARG A 426 -16.80 -32.08 37.20
CA ARG A 426 -15.77 -32.73 36.37
C ARG A 426 -16.16 -32.80 34.90
N LEU A 427 -17.41 -33.19 34.61
CA LEU A 427 -17.92 -33.25 33.23
C LEU A 427 -17.98 -31.87 32.58
N ARG A 428 -18.42 -30.85 33.32
CA ARG A 428 -18.44 -29.45 32.85
C ARG A 428 -17.05 -28.91 32.52
N GLU A 429 -16.05 -29.18 33.35
CA GLU A 429 -14.68 -28.70 33.09
C GLU A 429 -14.01 -29.52 31.95
N LYS A 430 -14.27 -30.83 31.83
CA LYS A 430 -13.87 -31.61 30.64
C LYS A 430 -14.47 -31.06 29.34
N ALA A 431 -15.76 -30.71 29.33
CA ALA A 431 -16.39 -30.09 28.18
C ALA A 431 -15.73 -28.76 27.80
N ARG A 432 -15.24 -27.98 28.77
CA ARG A 432 -14.49 -26.74 28.53
C ARG A 432 -13.10 -26.96 27.97
N ILE A 433 -12.42 -28.05 28.36
CA ILE A 433 -11.12 -28.44 27.78
C ILE A 433 -11.30 -28.82 26.30
N TYR A 434 -12.36 -29.58 25.98
CA TYR A 434 -12.73 -29.90 24.59
C TYR A 434 -13.11 -28.66 23.79
N LEU A 435 -13.91 -27.76 24.36
CA LEU A 435 -14.26 -26.49 23.71
C LEU A 435 -13.04 -25.59 23.52
N ALA A 436 -12.05 -25.61 24.42
CA ALA A 436 -10.82 -24.83 24.28
C ALA A 436 -9.86 -25.36 23.19
N GLY A 437 -10.22 -26.43 22.47
CA GLY A 437 -9.44 -26.95 21.35
C GLY A 437 -8.16 -27.68 21.76
N VAL A 438 -8.04 -28.13 23.01
CA VAL A 438 -6.87 -28.86 23.50
C VAL A 438 -6.98 -30.34 23.08
N PRO A 439 -5.99 -30.92 22.39
CA PRO A 439 -5.97 -32.35 22.11
C PRO A 439 -5.85 -33.13 23.43
N VAL A 440 -6.87 -33.91 23.78
CA VAL A 440 -6.84 -34.82 24.93
C VAL A 440 -6.32 -36.18 24.46
N GLU A 441 -5.25 -36.70 25.07
CA GLU A 441 -4.76 -38.06 24.76
C GLU A 441 -5.87 -39.10 25.04
N GLY A 442 -6.21 -39.90 24.03
CA GLY A 442 -7.18 -40.99 24.12
C GLY A 442 -8.65 -40.59 23.92
N GLY A 443 -8.95 -39.34 23.55
CA GLY A 443 -10.29 -38.92 23.14
C GLY A 443 -10.53 -39.19 21.66
N THR A 444 -11.53 -40.00 21.33
CA THR A 444 -12.05 -40.14 19.96
C THR A 444 -12.31 -38.75 19.38
N GLU A 445 -11.82 -38.48 18.17
CA GLU A 445 -12.21 -37.28 17.41
C GLU A 445 -13.73 -37.24 17.32
N VAL A 446 -14.34 -36.32 18.06
CA VAL A 446 -15.71 -35.89 17.72
C VAL A 446 -15.52 -34.86 16.62
N VAL A 447 -15.48 -35.36 15.39
CA VAL A 447 -15.71 -34.55 14.20
C VAL A 447 -17.11 -33.98 14.36
N VAL A 448 -17.19 -32.69 14.69
CA VAL A 448 -18.43 -31.95 14.44
C VAL A 448 -18.36 -31.62 12.96
N ASP A 449 -19.00 -32.44 12.14
CA ASP A 449 -19.30 -32.08 10.76
C ASP A 449 -20.12 -30.79 10.81
N VAL A 450 -19.49 -29.69 10.40
CA VAL A 450 -20.17 -28.46 10.03
C VAL A 450 -20.32 -28.47 8.51
N ASP A 451 -20.79 -29.59 7.98
CA ASP A 451 -21.34 -29.69 6.62
C ASP A 451 -22.84 -29.93 6.78
N SER A 452 -23.56 -28.84 7.05
CA SER A 452 -24.94 -28.72 6.58
C SER A 452 -24.95 -27.56 5.60
N GLU A 453 -24.76 -27.92 4.34
CA GLU A 453 -25.08 -27.09 3.18
C GLU A 453 -26.52 -26.56 3.34
N GLU A 454 -26.67 -25.29 3.72
CA GLU A 454 -27.79 -24.52 3.21
C GLU A 454 -27.36 -24.00 1.84
N VAL A 455 -27.88 -24.68 0.83
CA VAL A 455 -27.82 -24.30 -0.58
C VAL A 455 -28.47 -22.92 -0.73
N ASP A 456 -27.66 -21.89 -0.99
CA ASP A 456 -28.14 -20.63 -1.53
C ASP A 456 -28.21 -20.76 -3.07
N PRO A 457 -29.40 -20.73 -3.69
CA PRO A 457 -29.53 -21.02 -5.10
C PRO A 457 -29.38 -19.73 -5.92
N THR A 458 -28.19 -19.13 -5.96
CA THR A 458 -27.83 -18.16 -7.02
C THR A 458 -26.32 -18.09 -7.23
N ASP A 459 -25.75 -19.06 -7.92
CA ASP A 459 -24.47 -18.89 -8.63
C ASP A 459 -24.68 -19.34 -10.08
N GLU A 460 -25.00 -18.36 -10.94
CA GLU A 460 -24.69 -18.45 -12.36
C GLU A 460 -23.42 -17.62 -12.62
N GLU A 461 -22.43 -18.33 -13.16
CA GLU A 461 -21.34 -17.85 -14.01
C GLU A 461 -20.05 -17.29 -13.39
N GLY A 462 -18.93 -17.86 -13.86
CA GLY A 462 -17.88 -17.03 -14.45
C GLY A 462 -16.49 -17.16 -13.84
N ASP A 463 -15.77 -18.19 -14.29
CA ASP A 463 -14.33 -18.37 -14.13
C ASP A 463 -13.55 -17.27 -14.91
N VAL A 464 -12.77 -16.40 -14.25
CA VAL A 464 -11.68 -15.61 -14.87
C VAL A 464 -10.56 -15.28 -13.86
N PRO A 465 -9.27 -15.45 -14.24
CA PRO A 465 -8.09 -15.22 -13.40
C PRO A 465 -7.58 -13.77 -13.44
N GLY A 466 -6.81 -13.35 -12.41
CA GLY A 466 -6.12 -12.06 -12.45
C GLY A 466 -5.08 -11.86 -11.34
N ASP A 467 -3.82 -11.80 -11.77
CA ASP A 467 -2.69 -11.14 -11.12
C ASP A 467 -2.89 -9.60 -11.03
N GLU A 468 -1.96 -8.97 -10.29
CA GLU A 468 -1.44 -7.59 -10.41
C GLU A 468 -1.81 -6.57 -9.32
N ASP A 469 -0.77 -6.26 -8.52
CA ASP A 469 -0.29 -4.93 -8.13
C ASP A 469 -1.30 -3.77 -8.09
N VAL A 470 -1.65 -3.34 -6.87
CA VAL A 470 -2.36 -2.07 -6.64
C VAL A 470 -1.47 -1.11 -5.86
N ASP A 471 -0.86 -0.18 -6.60
CA ASP A 471 -0.38 1.11 -6.11
C ASP A 471 -1.59 1.97 -5.69
N GLY A 472 -1.85 2.05 -4.39
CA GLY A 472 -2.93 2.86 -3.82
C GLY A 472 -2.48 4.28 -3.48
N HIS A 473 -2.67 5.23 -4.41
CA HIS A 473 -2.79 6.66 -4.08
C HIS A 473 -4.24 6.96 -3.67
N GLY A 474 -4.51 6.93 -2.36
CA GLY A 474 -5.75 7.42 -1.76
C GLY A 474 -5.58 8.85 -1.26
N THR A 475 -6.26 9.80 -1.91
CA THR A 475 -6.45 11.17 -1.43
C THR A 475 -7.43 11.16 -0.26
N ALA A 476 -6.97 11.60 0.90
CA ALA A 476 -7.84 11.89 2.05
C ALA A 476 -8.50 13.25 1.82
N ASP A 477 -9.83 13.25 1.66
CA ASP A 477 -10.64 14.44 1.86
C ASP A 477 -10.71 14.71 3.37
N ALA A 478 -10.28 15.92 3.74
CA ALA A 478 -10.37 16.44 5.09
C ALA A 478 -11.68 17.22 5.20
N ASP A 479 -12.60 16.74 6.03
CA ASP A 479 -13.74 17.53 6.47
C ASP A 479 -13.27 18.50 7.57
N GLU A 480 -13.22 19.79 7.22
CA GLU A 480 -13.22 20.92 8.14
C GLU A 480 -14.64 21.07 8.71
N GLU A 481 -14.83 20.86 10.01
CA GLU A 481 -16.00 21.37 10.73
C GLU A 481 -15.59 22.60 11.56
N ASP A 482 -16.16 23.73 11.14
CA ASP A 482 -16.13 25.04 11.79
C ASP A 482 -16.92 25.01 13.12
N PRO A 483 -16.49 25.75 14.16
CA PRO A 483 -17.21 25.83 15.43
C PRO A 483 -18.09 27.08 15.45
N ASP A 484 -19.41 26.93 15.40
CA ASP A 484 -20.38 27.89 15.98
C ASP A 484 -21.82 27.39 15.73
N ASP A 485 -22.53 26.98 16.79
CA ASP A 485 -23.90 27.44 17.09
C ASP A 485 -24.45 26.79 18.38
N VAL A 486 -24.70 27.66 19.37
CA VAL A 486 -25.66 27.65 20.51
C VAL A 486 -25.72 26.45 21.47
#